data_AF-A0A6P1ICD7-F1
#
_entry.id   AF-A0A6P1ICD7-F1
#
_cell.length_a   1.000
_cell.length_b   1.000
_cell.length_c   1.000
_cell.angle_alpha   90.00
_cell.angle_beta   90.00
_cell.angle_gamma   90.00
#
_symmetry.space_group_name_H-M   'P 1'
#
loop_
_entity.id
_entity.type
_entity.pdbx_description
1 polymer ?
#
loop_
_entity_poly.entity_id
_entity_poly.type
_entity_poly.pdbx_seq_one_letter_code
_entity_poly.pdbx_strand_id
1 'polypeptide(L)'
;MDDLTESAYLEHWREMRPNVVDGFIKLKLVHAEGASLLVPDLLAVDLGGMRWFQPKYFYAPLLSFWDDYAAVDIQLEVSGGPEVSVGFTSAGFVASLSDSSQVYRCLISGHADLAQTADGTCSMDATGDIRLDLFHHTTDQAAAAIRASGHFRGSYWNVQGTRELKNVAYAYFTSLQRIASEADLVRIAMASAGHIGLLRTNAVSRREAIPLKVYRQSTSDRTATVPVSIPASLVAPQHIYRHAPRSQAVYFEACSPDIYRVGLQPEKVAPFADGLLTVPEADRKRFEFMVLGDADTEVGLIAPFDEEETKSLLHIEACTEHSLFDFWRGHSNRDLVTGRAPELLVFKDGGKTET
;
A
#
# COMPACT_ATOMS: atom_id res chain seq x y z
N MET A 1 3.24 33.67 23.44
CA MET A 1 2.87 32.61 22.49
C MET A 1 1.96 31.73 23.31
N ASP A 2 0.66 31.78 23.06
CA ASP A 2 -0.26 30.91 23.79
C ASP A 2 0.13 29.46 23.52
N ASP A 3 0.25 28.65 24.57
CA ASP A 3 0.55 27.23 24.46
C ASP A 3 -0.58 26.56 23.66
N LEU A 4 -0.30 26.28 22.39
CA LEU A 4 -1.26 25.70 21.48
C LEU A 4 -1.40 24.22 21.80
N THR A 5 -2.31 23.91 22.73
CA THR A 5 -2.60 22.53 23.16
C THR A 5 -3.05 21.66 22.00
N GLU A 6 -2.88 20.35 22.12
CA GLU A 6 -3.32 19.37 21.11
C GLU A 6 -4.81 19.54 20.75
N SER A 7 -5.67 19.70 21.75
CA SER A 7 -7.11 19.90 21.55
C SER A 7 -7.38 21.17 20.75
N ALA A 8 -6.68 22.26 21.04
CA ALA A 8 -6.81 23.51 20.29
C ALA A 8 -6.32 23.37 18.84
N TYR A 9 -5.26 22.58 18.60
CA TYR A 9 -4.81 22.24 17.25
C TYR A 9 -5.89 21.48 16.46
N LEU A 10 -6.46 20.42 17.05
CA LEU A 10 -7.48 19.61 16.38
C LEU A 10 -8.78 20.39 16.15
N GLU A 11 -9.19 21.23 17.09
CA GLU A 11 -10.34 22.13 16.93
C GLU A 11 -10.10 23.13 15.79
N HIS A 12 -8.93 23.79 15.78
CA HIS A 12 -8.55 24.68 14.69
C HIS A 12 -8.52 23.95 13.33
N TRP A 13 -8.01 22.72 13.29
CA TRP A 13 -7.99 21.90 12.08
C TRP A 13 -9.40 21.66 11.54
N ARG A 14 -10.39 21.42 12.43
CA ARG A 14 -11.81 21.27 12.09
C ARG A 14 -12.45 22.57 11.61
N GLU A 15 -12.11 23.71 12.21
CA GLU A 15 -12.65 25.03 11.81
C GLU A 15 -12.18 25.43 10.41
N MET A 16 -10.93 25.13 10.08
CA MET A 16 -10.31 25.54 8.82
C MET A 16 -10.70 24.66 7.63
N ARG A 17 -11.38 23.53 7.86
CA ARG A 17 -11.66 22.53 6.84
C ARG A 17 -13.14 22.18 6.74
N PRO A 18 -13.69 22.06 5.53
CA PRO A 18 -15.06 21.63 5.36
C PRO A 18 -15.20 20.12 5.59
N ASN A 19 -16.42 19.68 5.93
CA ASN A 19 -16.84 18.27 5.91
C ASN A 19 -15.88 17.32 6.64
N VAL A 20 -15.39 17.72 7.82
CA VAL A 20 -14.46 16.90 8.58
C VAL A 20 -15.16 15.72 9.22
N VAL A 21 -14.58 14.53 9.02
CA VAL A 21 -15.02 13.27 9.63
C VAL A 21 -13.86 12.62 10.38
N ASP A 22 -14.20 11.84 11.39
CA ASP A 22 -13.24 11.04 12.15
C ASP A 22 -12.92 9.73 11.42
N GLY A 23 -11.67 9.28 11.53
CA GLY A 23 -11.23 8.04 10.93
C GLY A 23 -9.90 7.55 11.50
N PHE A 24 -9.27 6.67 10.76
CA PHE A 24 -7.99 6.05 11.07
C PHE A 24 -7.08 6.10 9.85
N ILE A 25 -5.80 6.29 10.11
CA ILE A 25 -4.75 6.21 9.10
C ILE A 25 -3.70 5.18 9.54
N LYS A 26 -3.35 4.28 8.63
CA LYS A 26 -2.23 3.34 8.77
C LYS A 26 -1.02 3.93 8.07
N LEU A 27 0.12 3.95 8.75
CA LEU A 27 1.34 4.60 8.27
C LEU A 27 2.55 3.68 8.42
N LYS A 28 3.49 3.78 7.48
CA LYS A 28 4.85 3.27 7.63
C LYS A 28 5.83 4.43 7.65
N LEU A 29 6.83 4.35 8.51
CA LEU A 29 8.03 5.16 8.39
C LEU A 29 9.04 4.39 7.53
N VAL A 30 9.52 5.03 6.47
CA VAL A 30 10.49 4.42 5.55
C VAL A 30 11.68 5.33 5.30
N HIS A 31 12.81 4.72 4.97
CA HIS A 31 14.09 5.38 4.77
C HIS A 31 14.76 4.97 3.46
N ALA A 32 15.27 5.94 2.72
CA ALA A 32 16.15 5.76 1.57
C ALA A 32 17.37 6.69 1.73
N GLU A 33 18.36 6.57 0.86
CA GLU A 33 19.49 7.49 0.84
C GLU A 33 18.98 8.94 0.68
N GLY A 34 19.30 9.79 1.67
CA GLY A 34 18.91 11.20 1.67
C GLY A 34 17.43 11.48 1.93
N ALA A 35 16.60 10.49 2.29
CA ALA A 35 15.18 10.69 2.50
C ALA A 35 14.59 9.79 3.60
N SER A 36 13.69 10.38 4.39
CA SER A 36 12.74 9.67 5.25
C SER A 36 11.34 10.09 4.85
N LEU A 37 10.38 9.18 4.87
CA LEU A 37 9.01 9.45 4.47
C LEU A 37 8.04 8.71 5.39
N LEU A 38 6.96 9.39 5.80
CA LEU A 38 5.78 8.72 6.30
C LEU A 38 4.89 8.37 5.10
N VAL A 39 4.70 7.09 4.85
CA VAL A 39 3.85 6.60 3.75
C VAL A 39 2.45 6.29 4.30
N PRO A 40 1.39 6.96 3.79
CA PRO A 40 0.02 6.61 4.11
C PRO A 40 -0.35 5.32 3.38
N ASP A 41 -0.41 4.22 4.13
CA ASP A 41 -0.74 2.90 3.58
C ASP A 41 -2.24 2.78 3.29
N LEU A 42 -3.07 3.29 4.20
CA LEU A 42 -4.52 3.04 4.22
C LEU A 42 -5.25 4.12 5.04
N LEU A 43 -6.43 4.53 4.58
CA LEU A 43 -7.41 5.25 5.40
C LEU A 43 -8.62 4.37 5.69
N ALA A 44 -9.20 4.51 6.89
CA ALA A 44 -10.48 3.93 7.26
C ALA A 44 -11.38 4.97 7.93
N VAL A 45 -12.64 5.05 7.53
CA VAL A 45 -13.57 6.12 7.91
C VAL A 45 -14.93 5.54 8.22
N ASP A 46 -15.56 5.99 9.31
CA ASP A 46 -16.96 5.66 9.59
C ASP A 46 -17.89 6.64 8.86
N LEU A 47 -18.53 6.16 7.79
CA LEU A 47 -19.48 6.93 6.98
C LEU A 47 -20.86 6.26 7.05
N GLY A 48 -21.32 5.94 8.26
CA GLY A 48 -22.51 5.10 8.50
C GLY A 48 -22.21 3.61 8.34
N GLY A 49 -20.98 3.23 8.63
CA GLY A 49 -20.35 1.96 8.31
C GLY A 49 -18.89 2.18 7.92
N MET A 50 -17.99 1.36 8.46
CA MET A 50 -16.56 1.47 8.23
C MET A 50 -16.20 1.17 6.77
N ARG A 51 -15.61 2.16 6.10
CA ARG A 51 -15.13 2.09 4.73
C ARG A 51 -13.64 2.38 4.71
N TRP A 52 -12.94 1.83 3.73
CA TRP A 52 -11.51 2.09 3.57
C TRP A 52 -11.19 2.66 2.19
N PHE A 53 -10.05 3.36 2.13
CA PHE A 53 -9.54 4.02 0.95
C PHE A 53 -8.05 3.71 0.84
N GLN A 54 -7.61 3.34 -0.36
CA GLN A 54 -6.21 3.24 -0.72
C GLN A 54 -5.74 4.62 -1.19
N PRO A 55 -4.79 5.27 -0.49
CA PRO A 55 -4.09 6.42 -1.02
C PRO A 55 -3.46 6.06 -2.37
N LYS A 56 -3.78 6.84 -3.42
CA LYS A 56 -3.29 6.66 -4.78
C LYS A 56 -2.10 7.59 -5.02
N TYR A 57 -2.26 8.87 -4.67
CA TYR A 57 -1.21 9.88 -4.73
C TYR A 57 -1.12 10.59 -3.39
N PHE A 58 0.06 11.05 -2.99
CA PHE A 58 0.22 11.85 -1.78
C PHE A 58 1.44 12.76 -1.84
N TYR A 59 1.36 13.89 -1.15
CA TYR A 59 2.51 14.77 -0.92
C TYR A 59 3.27 14.33 0.33
N ALA A 60 4.53 14.76 0.43
CA ALA A 60 5.32 14.55 1.64
C ALA A 60 4.58 15.14 2.86
N PRO A 61 4.33 14.34 3.92
CA PRO A 61 3.64 14.81 5.11
C PRO A 61 4.31 16.01 5.78
N LEU A 62 3.54 17.02 6.17
CA LEU A 62 4.03 18.14 6.98
C LEU A 62 4.06 17.72 8.44
N LEU A 63 5.25 17.60 9.01
CA LEU A 63 5.47 17.26 10.40
C LEU A 63 5.71 18.51 11.25
N SER A 64 4.94 18.66 12.32
CA SER A 64 5.11 19.72 13.31
C SER A 64 5.34 19.11 14.69
N PHE A 65 6.32 19.62 15.42
CA PHE A 65 6.70 19.12 16.74
C PHE A 65 6.57 20.24 17.77
N TRP A 66 5.77 19.99 18.81
CA TRP A 66 5.67 20.80 20.02
C TRP A 66 6.32 20.06 21.19
N ASP A 67 6.31 20.68 22.36
CA ASP A 67 6.89 20.09 23.57
C ASP A 67 6.12 18.83 23.99
N ASP A 68 4.79 18.85 23.91
CA ASP A 68 3.92 17.77 24.42
C ASP A 68 3.36 16.83 23.35
N TYR A 69 3.37 17.22 22.07
CA TYR A 69 2.84 16.39 20.99
C TYR A 69 3.51 16.68 19.64
N ALA A 70 3.36 15.76 18.70
CA ALA A 70 3.61 15.99 17.29
C ALA A 70 2.29 15.99 16.52
N ALA A 71 2.21 16.74 15.43
CA ALA A 71 1.09 16.71 14.51
C ALA A 71 1.53 16.57 13.07
N VAL A 72 0.61 16.06 12.25
CA VAL A 72 0.81 15.81 10.84
C VAL A 72 -0.34 16.37 10.05
N ASP A 73 -0.02 16.93 8.89
CA ASP A 73 -0.95 17.25 7.82
C ASP A 73 -0.50 16.55 6.54
N ILE A 74 -1.40 15.81 5.90
CA ILE A 74 -1.14 15.09 4.66
C ILE A 74 -2.24 15.43 3.66
N GLN A 75 -1.83 15.82 2.46
CA GLN A 75 -2.71 15.86 1.29
C GLN A 75 -2.49 14.60 0.46
N LEU A 76 -3.59 13.91 0.16
CA LEU A 76 -3.56 12.69 -0.65
C LEU A 76 -4.80 12.55 -1.52
N GLU A 77 -4.67 11.86 -2.64
CA GLU A 77 -5.77 11.46 -3.51
C GLU A 77 -6.21 10.03 -3.16
N VAL A 78 -7.52 9.83 -3.03
CA VAL A 78 -8.13 8.50 -2.85
C VAL A 78 -8.74 7.99 -4.16
N SER A 79 -9.15 6.72 -4.19
CA SER A 79 -9.86 6.14 -5.32
C SER A 79 -10.99 7.04 -5.84
N GLY A 80 -11.13 7.13 -7.16
CA GLY A 80 -12.13 7.98 -7.82
C GLY A 80 -11.70 9.43 -8.06
N GLY A 81 -10.54 9.85 -7.57
CA GLY A 81 -9.91 11.14 -7.90
C GLY A 81 -10.06 12.30 -6.90
N PRO A 82 -10.92 12.26 -5.85
CA PRO A 82 -10.89 13.29 -4.81
C PRO A 82 -9.57 13.40 -4.06
N GLU A 83 -9.08 14.64 -3.93
CA GLU A 83 -8.09 14.98 -2.93
C GLU A 83 -8.76 15.11 -1.55
N VAL A 84 -8.11 14.57 -0.53
CA VAL A 84 -8.48 14.72 0.88
C VAL A 84 -7.31 15.24 1.69
N SER A 85 -7.60 16.01 2.72
CA SER A 85 -6.64 16.39 3.75
C SER A 85 -6.82 15.48 4.96
N VAL A 86 -5.71 15.00 5.52
CA VAL A 86 -5.69 14.15 6.71
C VAL A 86 -4.82 14.79 7.78
N GLY A 87 -5.43 15.06 8.93
CA GLY A 87 -4.77 15.65 10.09
C GLY A 87 -4.79 14.71 11.27
N PHE A 88 -3.66 14.52 11.95
CA PHE A 88 -3.60 13.72 13.18
C PHE A 88 -2.42 14.12 14.06
N THR A 89 -2.40 13.59 15.27
CA THR A 89 -1.41 13.88 16.30
C THR A 89 -0.79 12.60 16.84
N SER A 90 0.35 12.71 17.52
CA SER A 90 1.01 11.59 18.19
C SER A 90 0.15 10.96 19.28
N ALA A 91 -0.70 11.72 19.97
CA ALA A 91 -1.60 11.18 20.99
C ALA A 91 -2.78 10.39 20.39
N GLY A 92 -3.03 10.54 19.08
CA GLY A 92 -3.98 9.73 18.33
C GLY A 92 -3.55 8.28 18.13
N PHE A 93 -2.40 7.84 18.64
CA PHE A 93 -1.90 6.47 18.51
C PHE A 93 -2.94 5.41 18.92
N VAL A 94 -3.12 4.39 18.07
CA VAL A 94 -4.03 3.27 18.30
C VAL A 94 -3.24 1.98 18.50
N ALA A 95 -2.36 1.63 17.57
CA ALA A 95 -1.67 0.35 17.58
C ALA A 95 -0.38 0.35 16.77
N SER A 96 0.59 -0.46 17.18
CA SER A 96 1.69 -0.92 16.35
C SER A 96 1.36 -2.30 15.78
N LEU A 97 1.43 -2.43 14.47
CA LEU A 97 1.05 -3.65 13.76
C LEU A 97 2.28 -4.50 13.42
N SER A 98 2.02 -5.78 13.16
CA SER A 98 3.09 -6.76 12.93
C SER A 98 3.87 -6.57 11.62
N ASP A 99 3.42 -5.68 10.73
CA ASP A 99 4.10 -5.30 9.48
C ASP A 99 4.92 -4.00 9.60
N SER A 100 5.25 -3.61 10.84
CA SER A 100 5.98 -2.36 11.15
C SER A 100 5.23 -1.09 10.77
N SER A 101 3.91 -1.17 10.57
CA SER A 101 3.07 0.02 10.46
C SER A 101 2.48 0.41 11.81
N GLN A 102 2.00 1.64 11.92
CA GLN A 102 1.25 2.12 13.07
C GLN A 102 -0.07 2.74 12.62
N VAL A 103 -1.09 2.59 13.46
CA VAL A 103 -2.44 3.14 13.23
C VAL A 103 -2.67 4.32 14.17
N TYR A 104 -3.19 5.41 13.61
CA TYR A 104 -3.55 6.62 14.35
C TYR A 104 -5.00 6.99 14.07
N ARG A 105 -5.70 7.52 15.08
CA ARG A 105 -6.93 8.27 14.89
C ARG A 105 -6.59 9.55 14.15
N CYS A 106 -7.43 9.91 13.18
CA CYS A 106 -7.22 11.07 12.34
C CYS A 106 -8.53 11.78 12.02
N LEU A 107 -8.39 13.02 11.57
CA LEU A 107 -9.41 13.84 10.97
C LEU A 107 -9.21 13.81 9.46
N ILE A 108 -10.29 13.60 8.72
CA ILE A 108 -10.27 13.56 7.25
C ILE A 108 -11.24 14.61 6.75
N SER A 109 -10.76 15.48 5.87
CA SER A 109 -11.56 16.48 5.19
C SER A 109 -11.55 16.17 3.69
N GLY A 110 -12.74 16.12 3.10
CA GLY A 110 -12.92 15.82 1.69
C GLY A 110 -14.25 16.31 1.15
N HIS A 111 -14.60 15.85 -0.05
CA HIS A 111 -15.91 16.11 -0.64
C HIS A 111 -17.04 15.43 0.14
N ALA A 112 -18.25 15.98 0.06
CA ALA A 112 -19.42 15.46 0.76
C ALA A 112 -19.76 14.01 0.37
N ASP A 113 -19.39 13.59 -0.84
CA ASP A 113 -19.66 12.26 -1.39
C ASP A 113 -18.52 11.25 -1.15
N LEU A 114 -17.63 11.47 -0.17
CA LEU A 114 -16.47 10.61 0.12
C LEU A 114 -16.85 9.12 0.24
N ALA A 115 -18.06 8.80 0.74
CA ALA A 115 -18.53 7.42 0.85
C ALA A 115 -18.63 6.70 -0.50
N GLN A 116 -18.92 7.42 -1.60
CA GLN A 116 -19.09 6.86 -2.94
C GLN A 116 -17.76 6.48 -3.59
N THR A 117 -16.65 7.00 -3.06
CA THR A 117 -15.30 6.82 -3.59
C THR A 117 -14.46 5.81 -2.82
N ALA A 118 -15.06 5.11 -1.85
CA ALA A 118 -14.37 4.09 -1.07
C ALA A 118 -13.94 2.89 -1.94
N ASP A 119 -12.77 2.33 -1.65
CA ASP A 119 -12.27 1.10 -2.27
C ASP A 119 -13.01 -0.14 -1.77
N GLY A 120 -13.55 -0.09 -0.55
CA GLY A 120 -14.36 -1.17 -0.01
C GLY A 120 -14.85 -0.92 1.42
N THR A 121 -15.43 -1.96 2.01
CA THR A 121 -15.81 -2.02 3.42
C THR A 121 -14.68 -2.60 4.26
N CYS A 122 -14.59 -2.16 5.51
CA CYS A 122 -13.62 -2.69 6.47
C CYS A 122 -14.25 -2.83 7.85
N SER A 123 -13.50 -3.47 8.73
CA SER A 123 -13.75 -3.42 10.17
C SER A 123 -12.42 -3.21 10.89
N MET A 124 -12.46 -2.90 12.19
CA MET A 124 -11.27 -2.85 13.02
C MET A 124 -11.40 -3.91 14.10
N ASP A 125 -10.32 -4.65 14.37
CA ASP A 125 -10.33 -5.66 15.42
C ASP A 125 -9.80 -5.14 16.75
N ALA A 126 -9.83 -6.01 17.77
CA ALA A 126 -9.45 -5.66 19.14
C ALA A 126 -7.97 -5.28 19.28
N THR A 127 -7.12 -5.60 18.30
CA THR A 127 -5.70 -5.22 18.29
C THR A 127 -5.46 -3.86 17.62
N GLY A 128 -6.49 -3.25 17.02
CA GLY A 128 -6.39 -2.03 16.23
C GLY A 128 -5.99 -2.26 14.77
N ASP A 129 -5.88 -3.53 14.33
CA ASP A 129 -5.66 -3.84 12.91
C ASP A 129 -6.96 -3.64 12.12
N ILE A 130 -6.83 -3.12 10.90
CA ILE A 130 -7.95 -2.84 10.00
C ILE A 130 -8.11 -4.05 9.09
N ARG A 131 -9.30 -4.66 9.08
CA ARG A 131 -9.63 -5.80 8.21
C ARG A 131 -10.32 -5.30 6.96
N LEU A 132 -9.68 -5.53 5.82
CA LEU A 132 -10.15 -5.12 4.49
C LEU A 132 -11.00 -6.21 3.87
N ASP A 133 -12.19 -5.86 3.38
CA ASP A 133 -12.95 -6.77 2.54
C ASP A 133 -12.45 -6.66 1.10
N LEU A 134 -11.79 -7.73 0.65
CA LEU A 134 -11.12 -7.86 -0.64
C LEU A 134 -11.64 -9.07 -1.41
N PHE A 135 -11.22 -9.20 -2.66
CA PHE A 135 -11.73 -10.22 -3.58
C PHE A 135 -10.60 -11.00 -4.24
N HIS A 136 -10.75 -12.33 -4.30
CA HIS A 136 -9.94 -13.19 -5.14
C HIS A 136 -10.76 -13.62 -6.37
N HIS A 137 -10.27 -13.31 -7.57
CA HIS A 137 -10.93 -13.67 -8.83
C HIS A 137 -10.29 -14.88 -9.47
N THR A 138 -11.11 -15.86 -9.83
CA THR A 138 -10.66 -17.16 -10.34
C THR A 138 -11.76 -17.83 -11.16
N THR A 139 -11.61 -19.12 -11.50
CA THR A 139 -12.65 -19.91 -12.17
C THR A 139 -13.60 -20.55 -11.15
N ASP A 140 -14.80 -20.94 -11.57
CA ASP A 140 -15.77 -21.62 -10.70
C ASP A 140 -15.19 -22.88 -10.04
N GLN A 141 -14.44 -23.68 -10.80
CA GLN A 141 -13.78 -24.88 -10.30
C GLN A 141 -12.77 -24.56 -9.19
N ALA A 142 -11.94 -23.54 -9.39
CA ALA A 142 -10.94 -23.14 -8.42
C ALA A 142 -11.59 -22.51 -7.17
N ALA A 143 -12.63 -21.69 -7.34
CA ALA A 143 -13.39 -21.13 -6.22
C ALA A 143 -14.04 -22.24 -5.38
N ALA A 144 -14.61 -23.27 -6.01
CA ALA A 144 -15.14 -24.44 -5.30
C ALA A 144 -14.04 -25.19 -4.53
N ALA A 145 -12.85 -25.38 -5.13
CA ALA A 145 -11.72 -26.01 -4.47
C ALA A 145 -11.20 -25.20 -3.27
N ILE A 146 -11.11 -23.86 -3.38
CA ILE A 146 -10.72 -22.98 -2.28
C ILE A 146 -11.71 -23.09 -1.12
N ARG A 147 -13.02 -23.00 -1.41
CA ARG A 147 -14.07 -23.11 -0.37
C ARG A 147 -14.06 -24.49 0.30
N ALA A 148 -13.86 -25.56 -0.46
CA ALA A 148 -13.81 -26.92 0.08
C ALA A 148 -12.54 -27.19 0.92
N SER A 149 -11.42 -26.58 0.54
CA SER A 149 -10.12 -26.79 1.20
C SER A 149 -9.82 -25.80 2.33
N GLY A 150 -10.55 -24.68 2.40
CA GLY A 150 -10.40 -23.65 3.43
C GLY A 150 -9.08 -22.88 3.34
N HIS A 151 -8.43 -22.83 2.18
CA HIS A 151 -7.17 -22.08 2.02
C HIS A 151 -6.91 -21.63 0.59
N PHE A 152 -6.08 -20.61 0.46
CA PHE A 152 -5.45 -20.20 -0.79
C PHE A 152 -4.06 -20.80 -0.91
N ARG A 153 -3.69 -21.27 -2.11
CA ARG A 153 -2.31 -21.65 -2.42
C ARG A 153 -1.56 -20.43 -2.93
N GLY A 154 -0.33 -20.26 -2.44
CA GLY A 154 0.54 -19.19 -2.93
C GLY A 154 0.93 -19.41 -4.39
N SER A 155 0.94 -18.32 -5.15
CA SER A 155 1.52 -18.24 -6.50
C SER A 155 2.97 -17.80 -6.39
N TYR A 156 3.87 -18.49 -7.09
CA TYR A 156 5.29 -18.15 -7.13
C TYR A 156 5.62 -17.05 -8.13
N TRP A 157 4.64 -16.41 -8.77
CA TRP A 157 4.92 -15.38 -9.75
C TRP A 157 5.15 -14.01 -9.11
N ASN A 158 6.04 -13.20 -9.68
CA ASN A 158 6.23 -11.79 -9.31
C ASN A 158 4.97 -10.95 -9.63
N VAL A 159 4.98 -9.67 -9.26
CA VAL A 159 3.81 -8.78 -9.43
C VAL A 159 3.34 -8.66 -10.89
N GLN A 160 4.24 -8.75 -11.87
CA GLN A 160 3.90 -8.78 -13.29
C GLN A 160 3.25 -10.09 -13.74
N GLY A 161 3.43 -11.18 -12.98
CA GLY A 161 3.02 -12.51 -13.37
C GLY A 161 3.86 -13.12 -14.50
N THR A 162 5.12 -12.67 -14.66
CA THR A 162 5.98 -13.03 -15.81
C THR A 162 7.21 -13.84 -15.42
N ARG A 163 7.61 -13.84 -14.14
CA ARG A 163 8.79 -14.55 -13.63
C ARG A 163 8.50 -15.29 -12.32
N GLU A 164 9.13 -16.46 -12.13
CA GLU A 164 8.97 -17.27 -10.91
C GLU A 164 9.99 -16.89 -9.81
N LEU A 165 9.47 -16.67 -8.62
CA LEU A 165 10.15 -16.42 -7.36
C LEU A 165 10.43 -17.74 -6.62
N LYS A 166 11.52 -17.75 -5.86
CA LYS A 166 12.03 -18.93 -5.13
C LYS A 166 11.74 -18.87 -3.65
N ASN A 167 11.89 -17.69 -3.04
CA ASN A 167 11.87 -17.51 -1.58
C ASN A 167 10.54 -16.96 -1.03
N VAL A 168 9.54 -16.75 -1.88
CA VAL A 168 8.20 -16.31 -1.49
C VAL A 168 7.15 -16.86 -2.45
N ALA A 169 5.95 -17.10 -1.93
CA ALA A 169 4.74 -17.28 -2.71
C ALA A 169 3.68 -16.27 -2.24
N TYR A 170 2.81 -15.80 -3.13
CA TYR A 170 1.79 -14.80 -2.81
C TYR A 170 0.38 -15.31 -3.04
N ALA A 171 -0.51 -15.07 -2.09
CA ALA A 171 -1.95 -15.07 -2.35
C ALA A 171 -2.36 -13.66 -2.80
N TYR A 172 -3.06 -13.56 -3.93
CA TYR A 172 -3.40 -12.31 -4.59
C TYR A 172 -4.88 -11.96 -4.42
N PHE A 173 -5.16 -10.71 -4.07
CA PHE A 173 -6.48 -10.14 -3.86
C PHE A 173 -6.57 -8.76 -4.50
N THR A 174 -7.79 -8.24 -4.63
CA THR A 174 -8.05 -6.91 -5.19
C THR A 174 -9.26 -6.25 -4.52
N SER A 175 -9.31 -4.92 -4.54
CA SER A 175 -10.47 -4.10 -4.16
C SER A 175 -11.64 -4.26 -5.14
N LEU A 176 -11.37 -4.74 -6.36
CA LEU A 176 -12.38 -4.88 -7.41
C LEU A 176 -13.36 -6.01 -7.07
N GLN A 177 -14.64 -5.70 -6.88
CA GLN A 177 -15.67 -6.73 -6.68
C GLN A 177 -15.88 -7.61 -7.91
N ARG A 178 -15.54 -7.11 -9.11
CA ARG A 178 -15.59 -7.84 -10.38
C ARG A 178 -14.55 -7.26 -11.34
N ILE A 179 -13.95 -8.12 -12.16
CA ILE A 179 -13.17 -7.72 -13.33
C ILE A 179 -14.11 -7.74 -14.53
N ALA A 180 -14.60 -6.58 -14.97
CA ALA A 180 -15.62 -6.47 -16.01
C ALA A 180 -15.07 -5.93 -17.33
N SER A 181 -13.89 -5.32 -17.31
CA SER A 181 -13.32 -4.61 -18.45
C SER A 181 -11.80 -4.80 -18.57
N GLU A 182 -11.25 -4.42 -19.72
CA GLU A 182 -9.80 -4.36 -19.91
C GLU A 182 -9.15 -3.36 -18.94
N ALA A 183 -9.83 -2.25 -18.62
CA ALA A 183 -9.34 -1.28 -17.65
C ALA A 183 -9.19 -1.91 -16.25
N ASP A 184 -10.12 -2.78 -15.86
CA ASP A 184 -10.02 -3.54 -14.60
C ASP A 184 -8.83 -4.50 -14.60
N LEU A 185 -8.55 -5.16 -15.73
CA LEU A 185 -7.36 -6.01 -15.86
C LEU A 185 -6.08 -5.18 -15.69
N VAL A 186 -5.99 -4.02 -16.34
CA VAL A 186 -4.82 -3.14 -16.24
C VAL A 186 -4.58 -2.69 -14.79
N ARG A 187 -5.63 -2.37 -14.04
CA ARG A 187 -5.54 -2.00 -12.61
C ARG A 187 -4.90 -3.07 -11.73
N ILE A 188 -4.98 -4.34 -12.14
CA ILE A 188 -4.38 -5.47 -11.43
C ILE A 188 -3.18 -6.08 -12.17
N ALA A 189 -2.46 -5.25 -12.94
CA ALA A 189 -1.27 -5.62 -13.70
C ALA A 189 -1.50 -6.84 -14.61
N MET A 190 -2.63 -6.86 -15.31
CA MET A 190 -2.95 -7.84 -16.35
C MET A 190 -3.42 -7.13 -17.63
N ALA A 191 -3.31 -7.81 -18.77
CA ALA A 191 -3.85 -7.28 -20.02
C ALA A 191 -4.15 -8.40 -21.02
N SER A 192 -5.16 -8.25 -21.86
CA SER A 192 -5.48 -9.20 -22.94
C SER A 192 -4.35 -9.31 -23.98
N ALA A 193 -3.60 -8.21 -24.17
CA ALA A 193 -2.42 -8.15 -25.03
C ALA A 193 -1.11 -8.54 -24.30
N GLY A 194 -1.17 -8.80 -22.99
CA GLY A 194 0.01 -9.10 -22.16
C GLY A 194 0.97 -7.92 -21.97
N HIS A 195 0.51 -6.69 -22.21
CA HIS A 195 1.29 -5.47 -22.02
C HIS A 195 0.43 -4.34 -21.49
N ILE A 196 1.00 -3.51 -20.62
CA ILE A 196 0.45 -2.22 -20.20
C ILE A 196 1.43 -1.10 -20.57
N GLY A 197 0.93 0.12 -20.73
CA GLY A 197 1.77 1.29 -21.01
C GLY A 197 2.03 2.08 -19.73
N LEU A 198 3.30 2.33 -19.43
CA LEU A 198 3.70 3.21 -18.33
C LEU A 198 4.14 4.57 -18.89
N LEU A 199 3.78 5.66 -18.22
CA LEU A 199 4.18 7.01 -18.64
C LEU A 199 5.06 7.66 -17.58
N ARG A 200 6.18 8.23 -18.03
CA ARG A 200 7.05 9.05 -17.17
C ARG A 200 6.32 10.33 -16.76
N THR A 201 6.61 10.82 -15.55
CA THR A 201 6.01 12.04 -14.98
C THR A 201 6.03 13.22 -15.96
N ASN A 202 7.19 13.43 -16.61
CA ASN A 202 7.41 14.57 -17.50
C ASN A 202 7.27 14.20 -19.00
N ALA A 203 6.59 13.09 -19.33
CA ALA A 203 6.32 12.72 -20.73
C ALA A 203 5.46 13.79 -21.41
N VAL A 204 5.82 14.19 -22.64
CA VAL A 204 5.08 15.22 -23.38
C VAL A 204 3.89 14.64 -24.15
N SER A 205 3.84 13.32 -24.34
CA SER A 205 2.72 12.66 -24.98
C SER A 205 2.60 11.18 -24.60
N ARG A 206 1.39 10.62 -24.79
CA ARG A 206 1.14 9.17 -24.64
C ARG A 206 1.94 8.28 -25.60
N ARG A 207 2.56 8.85 -26.64
CA ARG A 207 3.42 8.09 -27.58
C ARG A 207 4.75 7.69 -26.95
N GLU A 208 5.12 8.30 -25.82
CA GLU A 208 6.28 7.93 -25.03
C GLU A 208 5.98 6.84 -23.99
N ALA A 209 4.80 6.22 -24.07
CA ALA A 209 4.45 5.13 -23.18
C ALA A 209 5.45 3.98 -23.35
N ILE A 210 6.00 3.53 -22.22
CA ILE A 210 6.95 2.43 -22.13
C ILE A 210 6.13 1.15 -21.99
N PRO A 211 6.28 0.18 -22.90
CA PRO A 211 5.54 -1.07 -22.81
C PRO A 211 6.12 -1.94 -21.70
N LEU A 212 5.32 -2.22 -20.68
CA LEU A 212 5.65 -3.21 -19.66
C LEU A 212 4.93 -4.52 -19.98
N LYS A 213 5.67 -5.63 -20.01
CA LYS A 213 5.08 -6.96 -20.16
C LYS A 213 4.38 -7.36 -18.87
N VAL A 214 3.15 -7.86 -18.98
CA VAL A 214 2.36 -8.35 -17.84
C VAL A 214 1.69 -9.67 -18.16
N TYR A 215 1.13 -10.31 -17.14
CA TYR A 215 0.38 -11.55 -17.29
C TYR A 215 -0.76 -11.35 -18.29
N ARG A 216 -0.72 -12.16 -19.35
CA ARG A 216 -1.75 -12.12 -20.38
C ARG A 216 -3.01 -12.80 -19.86
N GLN A 217 -4.11 -12.06 -19.79
CA GLN A 217 -5.37 -12.61 -19.31
C GLN A 217 -6.58 -11.98 -19.99
N SER A 218 -7.68 -12.75 -20.07
CA SER A 218 -8.99 -12.31 -20.57
C SER A 218 -9.98 -12.09 -19.41
N THR A 219 -10.91 -11.15 -19.59
CA THR A 219 -12.05 -10.96 -18.67
C THR A 219 -12.97 -12.18 -18.63
N SER A 220 -12.97 -13.03 -19.67
CA SER A 220 -13.73 -14.28 -19.72
C SER A 220 -13.25 -15.34 -18.71
N ASP A 221 -12.02 -15.24 -18.23
CA ASP A 221 -11.33 -16.31 -17.48
C ASP A 221 -11.39 -16.07 -15.96
N ARG A 222 -12.31 -15.20 -15.53
CA ARG A 222 -12.58 -14.78 -14.15
C ARG A 222 -14.07 -14.94 -13.84
N THR A 223 -14.55 -16.18 -13.92
CA THR A 223 -15.98 -16.51 -13.81
C THR A 223 -16.50 -16.53 -12.36
N ALA A 224 -15.59 -16.58 -11.37
CA ALA A 224 -15.94 -16.65 -9.97
C ALA A 224 -15.12 -15.68 -9.12
N THR A 225 -15.74 -15.23 -8.03
CA THR A 225 -15.13 -14.37 -7.02
C THR A 225 -15.28 -15.00 -5.64
N VAL A 226 -14.21 -14.97 -4.85
CA VAL A 226 -14.19 -15.36 -3.44
C VAL A 226 -13.95 -14.10 -2.60
N PRO A 227 -14.94 -13.60 -1.84
CA PRO A 227 -14.74 -12.47 -0.92
C PRO A 227 -13.96 -12.92 0.30
N VAL A 228 -13.06 -12.06 0.77
CA VAL A 228 -12.12 -12.36 1.86
C VAL A 228 -11.87 -11.10 2.69
N SER A 229 -12.07 -11.20 4.00
CA SER A 229 -11.64 -10.22 4.98
C SER A 229 -10.17 -10.48 5.36
N ILE A 230 -9.30 -9.48 5.18
CA ILE A 230 -7.85 -9.61 5.36
C ILE A 230 -7.36 -8.53 6.32
N PRO A 231 -6.71 -8.88 7.45
CA PRO A 231 -6.02 -7.89 8.28
C PRO A 231 -4.96 -7.14 7.47
N ALA A 232 -4.97 -5.82 7.52
CA ALA A 232 -4.08 -4.96 6.74
C ALA A 232 -2.61 -5.22 7.06
N SER A 233 -2.29 -5.68 8.27
CA SER A 233 -0.92 -6.09 8.63
C SER A 233 -0.44 -7.40 7.98
N LEU A 234 -1.32 -8.16 7.32
CA LEU A 234 -0.92 -9.32 6.49
C LEU A 234 -0.57 -8.93 5.06
N VAL A 235 -1.01 -7.76 4.60
CA VAL A 235 -0.80 -7.29 3.23
C VAL A 235 0.65 -6.84 3.09
N ALA A 236 1.33 -7.33 2.06
CA ALA A 236 2.67 -6.88 1.71
C ALA A 236 2.65 -5.37 1.38
N PRO A 237 3.69 -4.62 1.74
CA PRO A 237 3.78 -3.20 1.43
C PRO A 237 3.57 -2.92 -0.06
N GLN A 238 2.85 -1.86 -0.38
CA GLN A 238 2.74 -1.37 -1.77
C GLN A 238 4.04 -0.66 -2.15
N HIS A 239 4.55 -0.90 -3.34
CA HIS A 239 5.66 -0.10 -3.86
C HIS A 239 5.19 1.31 -4.20
N ILE A 240 6.11 2.27 -4.25
CA ILE A 240 5.75 3.65 -4.56
C ILE A 240 6.59 4.23 -5.69
N TYR A 241 5.99 5.10 -6.48
CA TYR A 241 6.70 6.00 -7.37
C TYR A 241 6.95 7.33 -6.68
N ARG A 242 8.09 7.94 -7.00
CA ARG A 242 8.37 9.34 -6.77
C ARG A 242 8.27 10.10 -8.10
N HIS A 243 7.51 11.17 -8.09
CA HIS A 243 7.33 12.05 -9.24
C HIS A 243 7.99 13.40 -8.96
N ALA A 244 8.86 13.87 -9.87
CA ALA A 244 9.40 15.24 -9.83
C ALA A 244 8.95 16.04 -11.07
N PRO A 245 7.66 16.42 -11.15
CA PRO A 245 7.16 17.24 -12.25
C PRO A 245 7.92 18.57 -12.34
N ARG A 246 8.20 19.02 -13.57
CA ARG A 246 8.89 20.31 -13.80
C ARG A 246 8.10 21.47 -13.20
N SER A 247 8.77 22.26 -12.36
CA SER A 247 8.21 23.47 -11.73
C SER A 247 7.00 23.22 -10.80
N GLN A 248 6.85 21.99 -10.30
CA GLN A 248 5.81 21.61 -9.34
C GLN A 248 6.43 20.86 -8.16
N ALA A 249 5.65 20.66 -7.09
CA ALA A 249 6.11 19.92 -5.93
C ALA A 249 6.30 18.43 -6.26
N VAL A 250 7.24 17.79 -5.55
CA VAL A 250 7.39 16.34 -5.59
C VAL A 250 6.19 15.70 -4.90
N TYR A 251 5.66 14.65 -5.51
CA TYR A 251 4.62 13.82 -4.93
C TYR A 251 4.95 12.34 -5.15
N PHE A 252 4.20 11.48 -4.49
CA PHE A 252 4.36 10.03 -4.53
C PHE A 252 3.08 9.37 -5.01
N GLU A 253 3.20 8.21 -5.65
CA GLU A 253 2.08 7.39 -6.13
C GLU A 253 2.23 5.96 -5.61
N ALA A 254 1.16 5.36 -5.13
CA ALA A 254 1.13 3.93 -4.83
C ALA A 254 1.10 3.14 -6.15
N CYS A 255 2.11 2.30 -6.38
CA CYS A 255 2.18 1.45 -7.57
C CYS A 255 1.15 0.32 -7.48
N SER A 256 0.33 0.14 -8.52
CA SER A 256 -0.69 -0.92 -8.62
C SER A 256 -1.61 -0.99 -7.38
N PRO A 257 -2.31 0.10 -7.03
CA PRO A 257 -2.99 0.25 -5.74
C PRO A 257 -4.26 -0.60 -5.59
N ASP A 258 -4.58 -1.43 -6.59
CA ASP A 258 -5.68 -2.40 -6.54
C ASP A 258 -5.17 -3.86 -6.41
N ILE A 259 -3.86 -4.09 -6.24
CA ILE A 259 -3.26 -5.40 -6.03
C ILE A 259 -2.85 -5.57 -4.56
N TYR A 260 -3.45 -6.52 -3.86
CA TYR A 260 -3.14 -6.82 -2.46
C TYR A 260 -2.54 -8.22 -2.39
N ARG A 261 -1.31 -8.34 -1.88
CA ARG A 261 -0.57 -9.60 -1.82
C ARG A 261 -0.33 -10.00 -0.38
N VAL A 262 -0.61 -11.26 -0.05
CA VAL A 262 -0.23 -11.83 1.25
C VAL A 262 0.93 -12.79 1.01
N GLY A 263 2.09 -12.45 1.56
CA GLY A 263 3.33 -13.23 1.40
C GLY A 263 3.36 -14.46 2.28
N LEU A 264 3.70 -15.59 1.69
CA LEU A 264 3.80 -16.90 2.31
C LEU A 264 5.22 -17.44 2.14
N GLN A 265 5.71 -18.15 3.15
CA GLN A 265 6.88 -19.00 2.99
C GLN A 265 6.58 -20.03 1.87
N PRO A 266 7.59 -20.43 1.08
CA PRO A 266 7.39 -21.45 0.06
C PRO A 266 6.65 -22.69 0.59
N GLU A 267 5.77 -23.24 -0.24
CA GLU A 267 4.93 -24.43 0.03
C GLU A 267 3.87 -24.25 1.13
N LYS A 268 3.81 -23.09 1.79
CA LYS A 268 2.74 -22.76 2.73
C LYS A 268 1.48 -22.28 2.01
N VAL A 269 0.39 -22.26 2.76
CA VAL A 269 -0.94 -21.84 2.30
C VAL A 269 -1.43 -20.68 3.15
N ALA A 270 -2.42 -19.94 2.65
CA ALA A 270 -3.11 -18.93 3.45
C ALA A 270 -4.49 -19.49 3.87
N PRO A 271 -4.64 -19.97 5.13
CA PRO A 271 -5.91 -20.46 5.62
C PRO A 271 -6.98 -19.36 5.61
N PHE A 272 -8.21 -19.78 5.37
CA PHE A 272 -9.37 -18.94 5.31
C PHE A 272 -10.57 -19.66 5.91
N ALA A 273 -11.14 -19.08 6.98
CA ALA A 273 -12.30 -19.61 7.67
C ALA A 273 -13.32 -18.49 7.91
N ASP A 274 -14.60 -18.78 7.65
CA ASP A 274 -15.72 -17.85 7.89
C ASP A 274 -15.53 -16.44 7.29
N GLY A 275 -14.91 -16.33 6.11
CA GLY A 275 -14.69 -15.02 5.53
C GLY A 275 -13.38 -14.35 5.95
N LEU A 276 -12.59 -14.91 6.87
CA LEU A 276 -11.39 -14.29 7.42
C LEU A 276 -10.12 -15.07 7.05
N LEU A 277 -9.12 -14.35 6.52
CA LEU A 277 -7.78 -14.90 6.28
C LEU A 277 -6.95 -14.95 7.57
N THR A 278 -6.42 -16.12 7.91
CA THR A 278 -5.66 -16.34 9.16
C THR A 278 -4.35 -17.08 8.88
N VAL A 279 -3.34 -16.34 8.42
CA VAL A 279 -2.00 -16.92 8.17
C VAL A 279 -1.21 -17.01 9.47
N PRO A 280 -0.72 -18.18 9.91
CA PRO A 280 0.17 -18.30 11.06
C PRO A 280 1.46 -17.51 10.85
N GLU A 281 2.00 -16.90 11.91
CA GLU A 281 3.20 -16.06 11.79
C GLU A 281 4.40 -16.78 11.16
N ALA A 282 4.64 -18.03 11.54
CA ALA A 282 5.71 -18.87 10.99
C ALA A 282 5.57 -19.19 9.49
N ASP A 283 4.35 -19.06 8.94
CA ASP A 283 4.07 -19.31 7.53
C ASP A 283 4.09 -18.02 6.69
N ARG A 284 4.16 -16.85 7.34
CA ARG A 284 4.20 -15.55 6.64
C ARG A 284 5.60 -15.30 6.07
N LYS A 285 5.64 -14.69 4.90
CA LYS A 285 6.84 -14.10 4.32
C LYS A 285 6.63 -12.60 4.16
N ARG A 286 7.54 -11.82 4.72
CA ARG A 286 7.51 -10.36 4.65
C ARG A 286 8.88 -9.85 4.27
N PHE A 287 8.88 -8.71 3.59
CA PHE A 287 10.07 -7.98 3.23
C PHE A 287 10.02 -6.64 3.93
N GLU A 288 11.14 -6.23 4.53
CA GLU A 288 11.25 -5.02 5.34
C GLU A 288 11.58 -3.79 4.47
N PHE A 289 11.05 -3.78 3.25
CA PHE A 289 11.27 -2.70 2.31
C PHE A 289 10.07 -2.53 1.37
N MET A 290 10.01 -1.35 0.76
CA MET A 290 9.21 -1.04 -0.41
C MET A 290 10.16 -0.71 -1.57
N VAL A 291 9.78 -0.99 -2.80
CA VAL A 291 10.51 -0.50 -3.96
C VAL A 291 10.12 0.95 -4.21
N LEU A 292 11.13 1.79 -4.44
CA LEU A 292 10.98 3.17 -4.86
C LEU A 292 11.27 3.28 -6.35
N GLY A 293 10.24 3.54 -7.15
CA GLY A 293 10.41 3.86 -8.55
C GLY A 293 10.63 5.36 -8.77
N ASP A 294 11.69 5.73 -9.49
CA ASP A 294 11.82 7.10 -10.02
C ASP A 294 11.01 7.22 -11.33
N ALA A 295 9.81 7.81 -11.24
CA ALA A 295 8.88 7.91 -12.36
C ALA A 295 9.35 8.87 -13.47
N ASP A 296 10.49 9.56 -13.31
CA ASP A 296 11.10 10.34 -14.39
C ASP A 296 11.98 9.50 -15.33
N THR A 297 12.34 8.29 -14.92
CA THR A 297 13.21 7.40 -15.69
C THR A 297 12.50 6.12 -16.09
N GLU A 298 12.91 5.51 -17.21
CA GLU A 298 12.37 4.21 -17.63
C GLU A 298 12.66 3.11 -16.61
N VAL A 299 13.91 3.03 -16.15
CA VAL A 299 14.33 2.04 -15.15
C VAL A 299 13.58 2.21 -13.85
N GLY A 300 13.42 3.44 -13.36
CA GLY A 300 12.67 3.73 -12.14
C GLY A 300 11.18 3.44 -12.28
N LEU A 301 10.58 3.71 -13.44
CA LEU A 301 9.17 3.42 -13.71
C LEU A 301 8.88 1.91 -13.80
N ILE A 302 9.85 1.11 -14.24
CA ILE A 302 9.74 -0.36 -14.30
C ILE A 302 10.08 -1.01 -12.95
N ALA A 303 10.92 -0.38 -12.12
CA ALA A 303 11.48 -0.99 -10.91
C ALA A 303 10.45 -1.61 -9.95
N PRO A 304 9.28 -1.01 -9.65
CA PRO A 304 8.26 -1.66 -8.82
C PRO A 304 7.70 -2.97 -9.38
N PHE A 305 7.76 -3.14 -10.69
CA PHE A 305 7.35 -4.36 -11.37
C PHE A 305 8.47 -5.40 -11.42
N ASP A 306 9.72 -4.97 -11.56
CA ASP A 306 10.94 -5.78 -11.42
C ASP A 306 11.52 -5.66 -9.99
N GLU A 307 10.65 -5.88 -9.00
CA GLU A 307 10.91 -5.68 -7.56
C GLU A 307 12.09 -6.49 -7.01
N GLU A 308 12.51 -7.49 -7.75
CA GLU A 308 13.56 -8.44 -7.43
C GLU A 308 14.92 -8.11 -8.05
N GLU A 309 14.99 -7.13 -8.97
CA GLU A 309 16.25 -6.68 -9.60
C GLU A 309 16.70 -5.29 -9.15
N THR A 310 15.79 -4.52 -8.54
CA THR A 310 16.05 -3.15 -8.15
C THR A 310 16.81 -3.03 -6.82
N LYS A 311 17.65 -2.00 -6.73
CA LYS A 311 18.29 -1.55 -5.48
C LYS A 311 17.68 -0.26 -4.93
N SER A 312 16.70 0.30 -5.64
CA SER A 312 16.00 1.51 -5.21
C SER A 312 14.94 1.11 -4.19
N LEU A 313 15.37 1.06 -2.93
CA LEU A 313 14.58 0.56 -1.81
C LEU A 313 14.28 1.65 -0.80
N LEU A 314 13.10 1.54 -0.20
CA LEU A 314 12.67 2.26 0.99
C LEU A 314 12.61 1.25 2.14
N HIS A 315 13.59 1.29 3.03
CA HIS A 315 13.66 0.41 4.19
C HIS A 315 12.59 0.79 5.19
N ILE A 316 11.72 -0.16 5.56
CA ILE A 316 10.65 0.07 6.52
C ILE A 316 11.24 0.04 7.93
N GLU A 317 10.92 1.07 8.72
CA GLU A 317 11.36 1.15 10.10
C GLU A 317 10.45 0.35 11.04
N ALA A 318 11.05 -0.56 11.81
CA ALA A 318 10.34 -1.32 12.83
C ALA A 318 10.22 -0.49 14.12
N CYS A 319 9.23 0.39 14.19
CA CYS A 319 8.93 1.17 15.39
C CYS A 319 8.13 0.35 16.42
N THR A 320 8.76 -0.66 17.03
CA THR A 320 8.13 -1.58 18.00
C THR A 320 8.05 -0.99 19.42
N GLU A 321 9.03 -0.19 19.83
CA GLU A 321 9.13 0.36 21.19
C GLU A 321 8.72 1.84 21.29
N HIS A 322 8.52 2.49 20.16
CA HIS A 322 8.36 3.94 20.04
C HIS A 322 7.30 4.29 19.00
N SER A 323 6.68 5.46 19.11
CA SER A 323 5.86 5.99 18.00
C SER A 323 6.74 6.33 16.80
N LEU A 324 6.16 6.40 15.60
CA LEU A 324 6.87 6.90 14.41
C LEU A 324 7.48 8.30 14.67
N PHE A 325 6.82 9.12 15.48
CA PHE A 325 7.25 10.47 15.84
C PHE A 325 8.47 10.49 16.75
N ASP A 326 8.47 9.66 17.78
CA ASP A 326 9.60 9.55 18.71
C ASP A 326 10.85 9.08 17.97
N PHE A 327 10.69 8.08 17.10
CA PHE A 327 11.76 7.58 16.27
C PHE A 327 12.30 8.69 15.36
N TRP A 328 11.41 9.37 14.61
CA TRP A 328 11.79 10.45 13.71
C TRP A 328 12.56 11.57 14.43
N ARG A 329 12.05 12.03 15.58
CA ARG A 329 12.67 13.10 16.37
C ARG A 329 14.04 12.69 16.89
N GLY A 330 14.16 11.47 17.43
CA GLY A 330 15.41 10.94 17.98
C GLY A 330 16.50 10.66 16.94
N HIS A 331 16.12 10.49 15.67
CA HIS A 331 17.00 10.09 14.57
C HIS A 331 17.07 11.10 13.42
N SER A 332 16.61 12.34 13.65
CA SER A 332 16.65 13.40 12.65
C SER A 332 18.07 13.63 12.09
N ASN A 333 18.16 13.79 10.77
CA ASN A 333 19.41 14.04 10.03
C ASN A 333 20.50 12.96 10.24
N ARG A 334 20.12 11.71 10.53
CA ARG A 334 21.05 10.58 10.62
C ARG A 334 20.94 9.69 9.39
N ASP A 335 22.01 8.96 9.13
CA ASP A 335 22.02 7.86 8.19
C ASP A 335 21.31 6.64 8.81
N LEU A 336 20.19 6.24 8.22
CA LEU A 336 19.33 5.15 8.67
C LEU A 336 19.30 3.97 7.68
N VAL A 337 20.13 4.04 6.64
CA VAL A 337 20.10 3.06 5.54
C VAL A 337 21.45 2.40 5.31
N THR A 338 22.57 3.10 5.52
CA THR A 338 23.89 2.50 5.30
C THR A 338 24.09 1.29 6.21
N GLY A 339 24.45 0.17 5.59
CA GLY A 339 24.65 -1.11 6.28
C GLY A 339 23.38 -1.95 6.45
N ARG A 340 22.20 -1.44 6.05
CA ARG A 340 20.99 -2.28 5.95
C ARG A 340 21.11 -3.21 4.76
N ALA A 341 20.87 -4.50 5.00
CA ALA A 341 20.85 -5.54 3.98
C ALA A 341 19.57 -6.37 4.14
N PRO A 342 18.42 -5.86 3.66
CA PRO A 342 17.17 -6.61 3.73
C PRO A 342 17.29 -7.87 2.89
N GLU A 343 16.54 -8.91 3.28
CA GLU A 343 16.35 -10.06 2.39
C GLU A 343 15.65 -9.58 1.11
N LEU A 344 16.14 -9.95 -0.06
CA LEU A 344 15.52 -9.61 -1.35
C LEU A 344 14.70 -10.77 -1.92
N LEU A 345 13.83 -10.48 -2.88
CA LEU A 345 13.19 -11.50 -3.69
C LEU A 345 14.24 -12.21 -4.57
N VAL A 346 14.08 -13.52 -4.77
CA VAL A 346 15.04 -14.35 -5.50
C VAL A 346 14.33 -15.13 -6.60
N PHE A 347 14.90 -15.16 -7.80
CA PHE A 347 14.39 -16.01 -8.89
C PHE A 347 14.67 -17.48 -8.69
N LYS A 348 13.76 -18.30 -9.23
CA LYS A 348 13.95 -19.74 -9.31
C LYS A 348 15.13 -20.12 -10.23
N ASP A 349 15.31 -19.38 -11.31
CA ASP A 349 16.45 -19.51 -12.22
C ASP A 349 17.45 -18.41 -11.88
N GLY A 350 18.51 -18.74 -11.13
CA GLY A 350 19.53 -17.78 -10.71
C GLY A 350 19.96 -16.91 -11.89
N GLY A 351 19.69 -15.60 -11.80
CA GLY A 351 19.92 -14.66 -12.87
C GLY A 351 21.32 -14.82 -13.43
N LYS A 352 21.42 -15.04 -14.75
CA LYS A 352 22.66 -14.76 -15.44
C LYS A 352 22.95 -13.28 -15.20
N THR A 353 23.93 -13.01 -14.36
CA THR A 353 24.69 -11.78 -14.43
C THR A 353 25.44 -11.84 -15.74
N GLU A 354 24.88 -11.23 -16.79
CA GLU A 354 25.71 -10.86 -17.93
C GLU A 354 26.70 -9.81 -17.44
N THR A 355 27.95 -10.24 -17.33
CA THR A 355 29.15 -9.46 -16.97
C THR A 355 29.47 -8.38 -17.99
#